data_AF-A0A7V5FSN9-F1
#
_entry.id   AF-A0A7V5FSN9-F1
#
_cell.length_a   1.000
_cell.length_b   1.000
_cell.length_c   1.000
_cell.angle_alpha   90.00
_cell.angle_beta   90.00
_cell.angle_gamma   90.00
#
_symmetry.space_group_name_H-M   'P 1'
#
loop_
_entity.id
_entity.type
_entity.pdbx_description
1 polymer ?
#
loop_
_entity_poly.entity_id
_entity_poly.type
_entity_poly.pdbx_seq_one_letter_code
_entity_poly.pdbx_strand_id
1 'polypeptide(L)' 'IGFDSCAVITGDITQIDLPGRSHSGLIEAEHILSDIRGIAVSHFSKSDVVRHPLVQKIIQAYEQGTDKTSVRAV' A
#
# COMPACT_ATOMS: atom_id res chain seq x y z
N ILE A 1 -11.26 22.09 11.91
CA ILE A 1 -12.17 20.93 11.75
C ILE A 1 -13.42 21.20 12.58
N GLY A 2 -14.62 21.02 12.01
CA GLY A 2 -15.89 21.36 12.67
C GLY A 2 -16.35 20.27 13.64
N PHE A 3 -17.39 20.56 14.43
CA PHE A 3 -18.08 19.53 15.21
C PHE A 3 -18.57 18.40 14.30
N ASP A 4 -18.48 17.15 14.78
CA ASP A 4 -18.83 15.92 14.05
C ASP A 4 -18.12 15.68 12.70
N SER A 5 -16.97 16.31 12.49
CA SER A 5 -16.15 16.05 11.30
C SER A 5 -15.18 14.90 11.49
N CYS A 6 -14.97 14.12 10.41
CA CYS A 6 -13.97 13.07 10.33
C CYS A 6 -12.96 13.42 9.23
N ALA A 7 -11.69 13.15 9.47
CA ALA A 7 -10.62 13.28 8.49
C ALA A 7 -10.11 11.89 8.13
N VAL A 8 -9.94 11.63 6.83
CA VAL A 8 -9.40 10.36 6.32
C VAL A 8 -8.11 10.66 5.58
N ILE A 9 -7.05 9.96 5.96
CA ILE A 9 -5.76 10.01 5.29
C ILE A 9 -5.59 8.68 4.56
N THR A 10 -5.30 8.73 3.26
CA THR A 10 -5.06 7.56 2.42
C THR A 10 -3.64 7.59 1.88
N GLY A 11 -3.01 6.42 1.73
CA GLY A 11 -1.70 6.31 1.13
C GLY A 11 -1.34 4.86 0.79
N ASP A 12 -0.28 4.68 0.01
CA ASP A 12 0.28 3.39 -0.35
C ASP A 12 1.67 3.26 0.26
N ILE A 13 1.84 2.32 1.19
CA ILE A 13 3.11 2.09 1.89
C ILE A 13 4.24 1.65 0.96
N THR A 14 3.92 1.16 -0.25
CA THR A 14 4.91 0.73 -1.24
C THR A 14 5.49 1.90 -2.05
N GLN A 15 4.85 3.08 -2.01
CA GLN A 15 5.25 4.26 -2.77
C GLN A 15 6.16 5.17 -1.94
N ILE A 16 7.39 4.74 -1.72
CA ILE A 16 8.42 5.56 -1.05
C ILE A 16 9.34 6.18 -2.11
N ASP A 17 9.04 7.40 -2.52
CA ASP A 17 9.83 8.15 -3.52
C ASP A 17 10.73 9.21 -2.86
N LEU A 18 11.38 8.84 -1.74
CA LEU A 18 12.24 9.74 -0.97
C LEU A 18 13.72 9.51 -1.31
N PRO A 19 14.53 10.58 -1.44
CA PRO A 19 15.97 10.45 -1.65
C PRO A 19 16.67 9.88 -0.41
N GLY A 20 17.59 8.94 -0.61
CA GLY A 20 18.44 8.35 0.45
C GLY A 20 17.79 7.22 1.24
N ARG A 21 18.25 7.00 2.48
CA ARG A 21 17.68 6.02 3.44
C ARG A 21 16.60 6.65 4.34
N SER A 22 15.81 7.56 3.78
CA SER A 22 14.79 8.28 4.54
C SER A 22 13.64 7.32 4.89
N HIS A 23 13.22 7.31 6.15
CA HIS A 23 12.07 6.52 6.59
C HIS A 23 10.77 7.07 5.97
N SER A 24 9.81 6.20 5.70
CA SER A 24 8.49 6.62 5.19
C SER A 24 7.69 7.31 6.29
N GLY A 25 7.30 8.56 6.07
CA GLY A 25 6.46 9.30 7.02
C GLY A 25 5.08 8.68 7.24
N LEU A 26 4.55 7.94 6.26
CA LEU A 26 3.29 7.22 6.42
C LEU A 26 3.43 6.03 7.38
N ILE A 27 4.52 5.27 7.24
CA ILE A 27 4.83 4.12 8.13
C ILE A 27 5.15 4.63 9.54
N GLU A 28 5.89 5.72 9.65
CA GLU A 28 6.20 6.36 10.93
C GLU A 28 4.93 6.89 11.62
N ALA A 29 4.06 7.59 10.88
CA ALA A 29 2.79 8.08 11.40
C ALA A 29 1.88 6.95 11.87
N GLU A 30 1.78 5.85 11.11
CA GLU A 30 1.03 4.66 11.52
C GLU A 30 1.50 4.13 12.88
N HIS A 31 2.83 4.02 13.07
CA HIS A 31 3.41 3.55 14.32
C HIS A 31 3.15 4.52 15.48
N ILE A 32 3.41 5.81 15.28
CA ILE A 32 3.24 6.85 16.32
C ILE A 32 1.78 7.01 16.75
N LEU A 33 0.84 6.90 15.80
CA LEU A 33 -0.58 7.15 16.05
C LEU A 33 -1.35 5.90 16.51
N SER A 34 -0.71 4.73 16.54
CA SER A 34 -1.34 3.44 16.84
C SER A 34 -2.05 3.37 18.20
N ASP A 35 -1.55 4.07 19.22
CA ASP A 35 -2.10 4.06 20.58
C ASP A 35 -3.02 5.27 20.88
N ILE A 36 -3.30 6.12 19.90
CA ILE A 36 -4.13 7.32 20.11
C ILE A 36 -5.61 6.97 20.00
N ARG A 37 -6.32 7.12 21.12
CA ARG A 37 -7.78 6.98 21.16
C ARG A 37 -8.45 7.96 20.19
N GLY A 38 -9.30 7.42 19.31
CA GLY A 38 -10.04 8.19 18.31
C GLY A 38 -9.42 8.16 16.91
N ILE A 39 -8.25 7.54 16.74
CA ILE A 39 -7.65 7.26 15.42
C ILE A 39 -7.81 5.77 15.14
N ALA A 40 -8.19 5.43 13.91
CA ALA A 40 -8.25 4.07 13.42
C ALA A 40 -7.38 3.93 12.18
N VAL A 41 -6.63 2.82 12.10
CA VAL A 41 -5.83 2.45 10.93
C VAL A 41 -6.49 1.27 10.25
N SER A 42 -6.67 1.36 8.93
CA SER A 42 -7.26 0.29 8.11
C SER A 42 -6.32 -0.07 6.96
N HIS A 43 -5.92 -1.33 6.90
CA HIS A 43 -5.08 -1.86 5.83
C HIS A 43 -5.92 -2.53 4.76
N PHE A 44 -5.68 -2.17 3.51
CA PHE A 44 -6.28 -2.82 2.36
C PHE A 44 -5.35 -3.89 1.81
N SER A 45 -5.90 -5.06 1.53
CA SER A 45 -5.25 -6.18 0.89
C SER A 45 -5.61 -6.24 -0.60
N LYS A 46 -4.94 -7.12 -1.36
CA LYS A 46 -5.27 -7.33 -2.79
C LYS A 46 -6.74 -7.71 -3.01
N SER A 47 -7.37 -8.41 -2.05
CA SER A 47 -8.78 -8.85 -2.11
C SER A 47 -9.79 -7.72 -1.89
N ASP A 48 -9.39 -6.62 -1.25
CA ASP A 48 -10.29 -5.48 -1.01
C ASP A 48 -10.43 -4.57 -2.24
N VAL A 49 -9.62 -4.81 -3.28
CA VAL A 49 -9.60 -4.00 -4.50
C VAL A 49 -10.41 -4.68 -5.60
N VAL A 50 -11.60 -4.13 -5.85
CA VAL A 50 -12.42 -4.48 -7.01
C VAL A 50 -11.77 -3.92 -8.27
N ARG A 51 -11.30 -4.81 -9.15
CA ARG A 51 -10.72 -4.46 -10.44
C ARG A 51 -11.57 -5.03 -11.56
N HIS A 52 -11.60 -4.33 -12.69
CA HIS A 52 -12.22 -4.87 -13.89
C HIS A 52 -11.56 -6.22 -14.28
N PRO A 53 -12.32 -7.26 -14.70
CA PRO A 53 -11.77 -8.59 -14.98
C PRO A 53 -10.61 -8.59 -15.99
N LEU A 54 -10.64 -7.69 -16.98
CA LEU A 54 -9.53 -7.52 -17.93
C LEU A 54 -8.25 -7.05 -17.25
N VAL A 55 -8.34 -6.10 -16.31
CA VAL A 55 -7.18 -5.56 -15.59
C VAL A 55 -6.57 -6.66 -14.71
N GLN A 56 -7.39 -7.49 -14.06
CA GLN A 56 -6.89 -8.65 -13.30
C GLN A 56 -6.10 -9.63 -14.18
N LYS A 57 -6.62 -9.95 -15.37
CA LYS A 57 -5.93 -10.82 -16.34
C LYS A 57 -4.59 -10.24 -16.79
N ILE A 58 -4.54 -8.93 -17.04
CA ILE A 58 -3.30 -8.23 -17.40
C ILE A 58 -2.29 -8.34 -16.26
N ILE A 59 -2.68 -8.00 -15.03
CA ILE A 59 -1.79 -8.09 -13.85
C ILE A 59 -1.25 -9.52 -13.69
N GLN A 60 -2.11 -10.53 -13.78
CA GLN A 60 -1.71 -11.94 -13.64
C GLN A 60 -0.72 -12.37 -14.73
N ALA A 61 -0.88 -11.89 -15.96
CA ALA A 61 0.06 -12.18 -17.04
C ALA A 61 1.45 -11.58 -16.79
N TYR A 62 1.52 -10.38 -16.22
CA TYR A 62 2.80 -9.76 -15.81
C TYR A 62 3.45 -10.52 -14.66
N GLU A 63 2.69 -10.87 -13.61
CA GLU A 63 3.20 -11.65 -12.46
C GLU A 63 3.83 -12.99 -12.91
N GLN A 64 3.20 -13.70 -13.86
CA GLN A 64 3.71 -14.97 -14.40
C GLN A 64 4.91 -14.80 -15.36
N GLY A 65 5.01 -13.66 -16.03
CA GLY A 65 6.11 -13.36 -16.94
C GLY A 65 7.41 -13.04 -16.20
N THR A 66 7.31 -12.40 -15.03
CA THR A 66 8.47 -12.02 -14.22
C THR A 66 9.12 -13.19 -13.47
N ASP A 67 8.39 -14.26 -13.18
CA ASP A 67 8.89 -15.44 -12.45
C ASP A 67 9.79 -16.36 -13.29
N LYS A 68 9.82 -16.20 -14.62
CA LYS A 68 10.58 -17.07 -15.53
C LYS A 68 12.03 -16.63 -15.79
N THR A 69 12.46 -15.49 -15.26
CA THR A 69 13.79 -14.92 -15.56
C THR A 69 14.83 -15.17 -14.46
N SER A 70 14.43 -15.59 -13.25
CA SER A 70 15.33 -15.79 -12.10
C SER A 70 15.92 -17.22 -11.97
N VAL A 71 15.60 -18.15 -12.87
CA VAL A 71 16.09 -19.55 -12.79
C VAL A 71 16.85 -19.95 -14.06
N ARG A 72 17.81 -19.14 -14.50
CA ARG A 72 18.85 -19.52 -15.49
C ARG A 72 20.14 -18.75 -15.23
N ALA A 73 20.71 -18.90 -14.04
CA ALA A 73 22.08 -18.49 -13.76
C ALA A 73 22.67 -19.31 -12.60
N VAL A 74 22.84 -20.62 -12.80
CA VAL A 74 23.93 -21.45 -12.22
C VAL A 74 24.23 -22.55 -13.22
#